data_AF-A0AAV2D895-F1
#
_entry.id   AF-A0AAV2D895-F1
#
_cell.length_a   1.000
_cell.length_b   1.000
_cell.length_c   1.000
_cell.angle_alpha   90.00
_cell.angle_beta   90.00
_cell.angle_gamma   90.00
#
_symmetry.space_group_name_H-M   'P 1'
#
loop_
_entity.id
_entity.type
_entity.pdbx_description
1 polymer ?
#
loop_
_entity_poly.entity_id
_entity_poly.type
_entity_poly.pdbx_seq_one_letter_code
_entity_poly.pdbx_strand_id
1 'polypeptide(L)'
;MAVAVGVIVAISLLIFAILLYPSLVVSQSFRQLNLPPGKVGGESIAFEIPGSPVLYTGVRDGQILQYRGPIAGWLEFAFTNPMRSRAVCDNTTDPDMGPVCGYPLGLAYNPLTRQLIIADAYLGLLTSGPDGRLAKPLATAAEGVPFVATNAVDVDPLSGNIYC
;
A
#
# COMPACT_ATOMS: atom_id res chain seq x y z
N MET A 1 -58.40 -8.80 -11.66
CA MET A 1 -58.12 -7.37 -11.38
C MET A 1 -57.67 -7.14 -9.94
N ALA A 2 -58.41 -7.61 -8.91
CA ALA A 2 -58.01 -7.46 -7.49
C ALA A 2 -56.66 -8.13 -7.13
N VAL A 3 -56.37 -9.31 -7.69
CA VAL A 3 -55.11 -10.04 -7.47
C VAL A 3 -53.90 -9.24 -7.98
N ALA A 4 -54.01 -8.60 -9.15
CA ALA A 4 -52.93 -7.82 -9.73
C ALA A 4 -52.62 -6.55 -8.90
N VAL A 5 -53.65 -5.90 -8.37
CA VAL A 5 -53.49 -4.72 -7.48
C VAL A 5 -52.81 -5.13 -6.17
N GLY A 6 -53.21 -6.27 -5.58
CA GLY A 6 -52.57 -6.79 -4.36
C GLY A 6 -51.07 -7.09 -4.54
N VAL A 7 -50.70 -7.67 -5.69
CA VAL A 7 -49.29 -7.95 -6.04
C VAL A 7 -48.48 -6.68 -6.20
N ILE A 8 -49.01 -5.66 -6.88
CA ILE A 8 -48.32 -4.38 -7.09
C ILE A 8 -48.08 -3.67 -5.75
N VAL A 9 -49.10 -3.61 -4.87
CA VAL A 9 -48.97 -3.00 -3.54
C VAL A 9 -47.92 -3.70 -2.68
N ALA A 10 -47.89 -5.04 -2.70
CA ALA A 10 -46.88 -5.81 -1.97
C ALA A 10 -45.45 -5.52 -2.46
N ILE A 11 -45.25 -5.44 -3.78
CA ILE A 11 -43.93 -5.12 -4.38
C ILE A 11 -43.52 -3.68 -4.01
N SER A 12 -44.43 -2.71 -4.10
CA SER A 12 -44.14 -1.32 -3.73
C SER A 12 -43.77 -1.17 -2.25
N LEU A 13 -44.45 -1.88 -1.35
CA LEU A 13 -44.12 -1.88 0.08
C LEU A 13 -42.76 -2.54 0.35
N LEU A 14 -42.41 -3.61 -0.37
CA LEU A 14 -41.11 -4.26 -0.27
C LEU A 14 -39.98 -3.33 -0.74
N ILE A 15 -40.15 -2.68 -1.90
CA ILE A 15 -39.17 -1.71 -2.41
C ILE A 15 -39.03 -0.53 -1.45
N PHE A 16 -40.13 -0.01 -0.92
CA PHE A 16 -40.11 1.08 0.06
C PHE A 16 -39.39 0.67 1.34
N ALA A 17 -39.63 -0.54 1.86
CA ALA A 17 -38.89 -1.08 2.99
C ALA A 17 -37.38 -1.22 2.70
N ILE A 18 -37.01 -1.69 1.51
CA ILE A 18 -35.61 -1.79 1.07
C ILE A 18 -34.93 -0.41 1.00
N LEU A 19 -35.64 0.61 0.48
CA LEU A 19 -35.14 1.99 0.39
C LEU A 19 -35.04 2.69 1.75
N LEU A 20 -35.91 2.34 2.71
CA LEU A 20 -35.87 2.86 4.08
C LEU A 20 -34.74 2.26 4.93
N TYR A 21 -34.21 1.10 4.54
CA TYR A 21 -33.12 0.43 5.25
C TYR A 21 -31.99 0.03 4.29
N PRO A 22 -31.22 1.01 3.74
CA PRO A 22 -30.13 0.74 2.79
C PRO A 22 -29.04 -0.18 3.39
N SER A 23 -28.92 -0.23 4.71
CA SER A 23 -28.03 -1.12 5.46
C SER A 23 -28.40 -2.61 5.35
N LEU A 24 -29.65 -2.96 5.02
CA LEU A 24 -30.05 -4.34 4.71
C LEU A 24 -29.58 -4.79 3.31
N VAL A 25 -29.30 -3.83 2.41
CA VAL A 25 -28.82 -4.09 1.03
C VAL A 25 -27.29 -4.05 0.96
N VAL A 26 -26.66 -3.22 1.80
CA VAL A 26 -25.21 -2.97 1.75
C VAL A 26 -24.56 -3.58 2.99
N SER A 27 -24.33 -4.89 2.96
CA SER A 27 -23.38 -5.54 3.86
C SER A 27 -21.98 -5.39 3.30
N GLN A 28 -21.26 -4.34 3.69
CA GLN A 28 -19.83 -4.23 3.39
C GLN A 28 -19.06 -5.17 4.31
N SER A 29 -18.72 -6.35 3.82
CA SER A 29 -17.74 -7.21 4.48
C SER A 29 -16.35 -6.70 4.15
N PHE A 30 -15.64 -6.21 5.17
CA PHE A 30 -14.24 -5.82 5.02
C PHE A 30 -13.33 -6.98 5.37
N ARG A 31 -12.28 -7.18 4.56
CA ARG A 31 -11.22 -8.13 4.86
C ARG A 31 -9.98 -7.36 5.27
N GLN A 32 -9.62 -7.46 6.55
CA GLN A 32 -8.38 -6.88 7.05
C GLN A 32 -7.20 -7.76 6.65
N LEU A 33 -6.16 -7.15 6.08
CA LEU A 33 -4.87 -7.78 5.81
C LEU A 33 -3.93 -7.41 6.95
N ASN A 34 -3.80 -8.31 7.93
CA ASN A 34 -2.84 -8.10 9.02
C ASN A 34 -1.41 -8.28 8.49
N LEU A 35 -0.51 -7.37 8.88
CA LEU A 35 0.92 -7.53 8.64
C LEU A 35 1.45 -8.80 9.34
N PRO A 36 2.57 -9.37 8.87
CA PRO A 36 3.21 -10.49 9.56
C PRO A 36 3.53 -10.15 11.02
N PRO A 37 3.55 -11.14 11.93
CA PRO A 37 3.90 -10.92 13.33
C PRO A 37 5.22 -10.17 13.49
N GLY A 38 5.26 -9.18 14.38
CA GLY A 38 6.45 -8.35 14.63
C GLY A 38 6.64 -7.19 13.65
N LYS A 39 5.87 -7.14 12.55
CA LYS A 39 5.89 -6.00 11.62
C LYS A 39 4.94 -4.91 12.08
N VAL A 40 5.42 -3.68 12.08
CA VAL A 40 4.67 -2.46 12.45
C VAL A 40 4.86 -1.44 11.34
N GLY A 41 3.81 -0.68 11.03
CA GLY A 41 3.83 0.33 9.97
C GLY A 41 2.69 0.10 9.00
N GLY A 42 3.00 0.16 7.70
CA GLY A 42 2.01 0.12 6.63
C GLY A 42 1.29 1.45 6.42
N GLU A 43 2.05 2.55 6.44
CA GLU A 43 1.50 3.90 6.20
C GLU A 43 0.98 4.05 4.76
N SER A 44 1.71 3.51 3.79
CA SER A 44 1.34 3.54 2.38
C SER A 44 1.18 2.15 1.78
N ILE A 45 0.31 2.07 0.78
CA ILE A 45 0.07 0.90 -0.06
C ILE A 45 0.19 1.30 -1.54
N ALA A 46 0.86 0.46 -2.32
CA ALA A 46 0.85 0.55 -3.78
C ALA A 46 0.38 -0.78 -4.39
N PHE A 47 -0.43 -0.71 -5.44
CA PHE A 47 -0.89 -1.87 -6.21
C PHE A 47 -0.04 -2.02 -7.47
N GLU A 48 0.29 -3.25 -7.86
CA GLU A 48 1.13 -3.48 -9.05
C GLU A 48 0.44 -3.05 -10.34
N ILE A 49 -0.77 -3.55 -10.59
CA ILE A 49 -1.57 -3.19 -11.77
C ILE A 49 -3.06 -3.30 -11.42
N PRO A 50 -3.97 -2.60 -12.14
CA PRO A 50 -5.40 -2.74 -11.94
C PRO A 50 -5.85 -4.21 -11.98
N GLY A 51 -6.56 -4.64 -10.94
CA GLY A 51 -7.07 -6.02 -10.81
C GLY A 51 -6.06 -7.05 -10.30
N SER A 52 -4.78 -6.70 -10.11
CA SER A 52 -3.82 -7.61 -9.47
C SER A 52 -4.13 -7.78 -7.98
N PRO A 53 -4.02 -9.00 -7.43
CA PRO A 53 -4.06 -9.21 -5.98
C PRO A 53 -2.76 -8.77 -5.28
N VAL A 54 -1.76 -8.33 -6.06
CA VAL A 54 -0.44 -7.94 -5.57
C VAL A 54 -0.44 -6.48 -5.13
N LEU A 55 -0.07 -6.28 -3.86
CA LEU A 55 0.16 -4.97 -3.29
C LEU A 55 1.43 -4.95 -2.45
N TYR A 56 1.97 -3.76 -2.25
CA TYR A 56 3.19 -3.48 -1.52
C TYR A 56 2.90 -2.58 -0.34
N THR A 57 3.63 -2.73 0.76
CA THR A 57 3.57 -1.82 1.89
C THR A 57 4.91 -1.72 2.59
N GLY A 58 5.26 -0.52 3.07
CA GLY A 58 6.47 -0.26 3.83
C GLY A 58 6.26 -0.50 5.31
N VAL A 59 7.27 -1.02 6.00
CA VAL A 59 7.24 -1.26 7.45
C VAL A 59 8.43 -0.60 8.14
N ARG A 60 8.29 -0.38 9.46
CA ARG A 60 9.20 0.41 10.29
C ARG A 60 10.65 -0.09 10.31
N ASP A 61 10.87 -1.38 10.07
CA ASP A 61 12.20 -1.98 10.01
C ASP A 61 12.91 -1.82 8.65
N GLY A 62 12.38 -0.95 7.79
CA GLY A 62 12.96 -0.65 6.49
C GLY A 62 12.68 -1.69 5.40
N GLN A 63 11.84 -2.70 5.68
CA GLN A 63 11.36 -3.62 4.64
C GLN A 63 10.19 -3.03 3.86
N ILE A 64 10.09 -3.47 2.61
CA ILE A 64 8.87 -3.43 1.82
C ILE A 64 8.36 -4.87 1.74
N LEU A 65 7.11 -5.07 2.16
CA LEU A 65 6.41 -6.35 2.07
C LEU A 65 5.54 -6.36 0.83
N GLN A 66 5.42 -7.54 0.20
CA GLN A 66 4.53 -7.79 -0.91
C GLN A 66 3.49 -8.83 -0.51
N TYR A 67 2.21 -8.47 -0.61
CA TYR A 67 1.11 -9.42 -0.47
C TYR A 67 0.81 -10.04 -1.83
N ARG A 68 0.74 -11.37 -1.94
CA ARG A 68 0.48 -12.11 -3.20
C ARG A 68 -0.83 -12.90 -3.17
N GLY A 69 -1.86 -12.34 -2.54
CA GLY A 69 -3.16 -13.00 -2.43
C GLY A 69 -3.26 -13.99 -1.26
N PRO A 70 -4.44 -14.61 -1.07
CA PRO A 70 -4.78 -15.34 0.15
C PRO A 70 -4.00 -16.64 0.36
N ILE A 71 -3.46 -17.24 -0.70
CA ILE A 71 -2.69 -18.49 -0.63
C ILE A 71 -1.24 -18.22 -0.22
N ALA A 72 -0.60 -17.21 -0.84
CA ALA A 72 0.80 -16.90 -0.60
C ALA A 72 1.01 -15.94 0.59
N GLY A 73 0.05 -15.04 0.86
CA GLY A 73 0.17 -14.08 1.93
C GLY A 73 1.25 -13.02 1.69
N TRP A 74 1.84 -12.55 2.78
CA TRP A 74 2.91 -11.54 2.78
C TRP A 74 4.28 -12.18 2.62
N LEU A 75 5.12 -11.57 1.80
CA LEU A 75 6.51 -11.94 1.57
C LEU A 75 7.41 -10.71 1.70
N GLU A 76 8.67 -10.91 2.10
CA GLU A 76 9.69 -9.88 1.96
C GLU A 76 9.93 -9.60 0.47
N PHE A 77 9.83 -8.34 0.06
CA PHE A 77 10.05 -7.92 -1.31
C PHE A 77 11.35 -7.13 -1.46
N ALA A 78 11.47 -6.03 -0.73
CA ALA A 78 12.62 -5.14 -0.84
C ALA A 78 13.04 -4.55 0.51
N PHE A 79 14.18 -3.87 0.54
CA PHE A 79 14.63 -3.07 1.68
C PHE A 79 15.41 -1.84 1.20
N THR A 80 15.38 -0.77 2.01
CA THR A 80 15.87 0.54 1.57
C THR A 80 17.35 0.79 1.90
N ASN A 81 17.81 0.43 3.11
CA ASN A 81 19.20 0.66 3.51
C ASN A 81 20.11 -0.55 3.24
N PRO A 82 21.19 -0.46 2.43
CA PRO A 82 22.13 -1.56 2.22
C PRO A 82 22.94 -1.95 3.46
N MET A 83 23.12 -1.02 4.41
CA MET A 83 23.88 -1.23 5.63
C MET A 83 23.07 -1.89 6.75
N ARG A 84 21.76 -2.10 6.55
CA ARG A 84 20.93 -2.77 7.54
C ARG A 84 21.46 -4.19 7.78
N SER A 85 21.43 -4.62 9.03
CA SER A 85 21.59 -6.03 9.37
C SER A 85 20.26 -6.59 9.85
N ARG A 86 19.97 -7.85 9.52
CA ARG A 86 18.76 -8.51 10.01
C ARG A 86 18.70 -8.57 11.53
N ALA A 87 19.85 -8.83 12.17
CA ALA A 87 19.95 -8.92 13.63
C ALA A 87 19.61 -7.61 14.37
N VAL A 88 19.84 -6.46 13.73
CA VAL A 88 19.57 -5.14 14.32
C VAL A 88 18.19 -4.62 13.92
N CYS A 89 17.81 -4.81 12.65
CA CYS A 89 16.64 -4.14 12.09
C CYS A 89 15.37 -4.97 12.14
N ASP A 90 15.42 -6.28 11.91
CA ASP A 90 14.20 -7.06 11.71
C ASP A 90 13.29 -6.99 12.94
N ASN A 91 12.06 -6.52 12.74
CA ASN A 91 11.05 -6.29 13.79
C ASN A 91 11.43 -5.24 14.84
N THR A 92 12.42 -4.38 14.55
CA THR A 92 12.71 -3.25 15.43
C THR A 92 11.49 -2.32 15.51
N THR A 93 11.18 -1.89 16.73
CA THR A 93 10.15 -0.88 17.01
C THR A 93 10.75 0.41 17.53
N ASP A 94 12.08 0.45 17.65
CA ASP A 94 12.84 1.62 18.09
C ASP A 94 12.70 2.74 17.04
N PRO A 95 12.09 3.89 17.39
CA PRO A 95 11.93 5.00 16.46
C PRO A 95 13.26 5.60 15.99
N ASP A 96 14.34 5.41 16.75
CA ASP A 96 15.66 5.99 16.44
C ASP A 96 16.47 5.13 15.45
N MET A 97 15.97 3.94 15.09
CA MET A 97 16.62 3.04 14.14
C MET A 97 16.40 3.41 12.66
N GLY A 98 15.52 4.36 12.37
CA GLY A 98 15.20 4.78 11.00
C GLY A 98 16.41 5.13 10.12
N PRO A 99 17.41 5.91 10.59
CA PRO A 99 18.63 6.17 9.81
C PRO A 99 19.45 4.93 9.44
N VAL A 100 19.39 3.86 10.24
CA VAL A 100 20.16 2.62 10.03
C VAL A 100 19.37 1.59 9.24
N CYS A 101 18.10 1.42 9.57
CA CYS A 101 17.24 0.39 8.98
C CYS A 101 16.49 0.89 7.75
N GLY A 102 16.26 2.19 7.65
CA GLY A 102 15.32 2.82 6.72
C GLY A 102 13.91 2.85 7.29
N TYR A 103 13.06 3.72 6.74
CA TYR A 103 11.64 3.75 7.05
C TYR A 103 10.85 4.19 5.81
N PRO A 104 10.43 3.23 4.95
CA PRO A 104 9.63 3.51 3.76
C PRO A 104 8.20 3.92 4.14
N LEU A 105 7.90 5.21 4.00
CA LEU A 105 6.62 5.81 4.36
C LEU A 105 5.65 5.85 3.18
N GLY A 106 6.16 6.11 1.98
CA GLY A 106 5.36 6.29 0.76
C GLY A 106 5.77 5.31 -0.34
N LEU A 107 4.78 4.77 -1.03
CA LEU A 107 4.97 3.85 -2.15
C LEU A 107 4.07 4.23 -3.32
N ALA A 108 4.61 4.17 -4.53
CA ALA A 108 3.84 4.28 -5.77
C ALA A 108 4.40 3.33 -6.81
N TYR A 109 3.54 2.60 -7.51
CA TYR A 109 3.99 1.71 -8.58
C TYR A 109 3.90 2.43 -9.93
N ASN A 110 5.01 2.46 -10.66
CA ASN A 110 5.06 3.01 -12.01
C ASN A 110 4.74 1.88 -13.02
N PRO A 111 3.56 1.91 -13.68
CA PRO A 111 3.17 0.85 -14.59
C PRO A 111 3.96 0.85 -15.91
N LEU A 112 4.53 1.99 -16.30
CA LEU A 112 5.31 2.13 -17.53
C LEU A 112 6.68 1.48 -17.40
N THR A 113 7.35 1.70 -16.27
CA THR A 113 8.70 1.16 -16.01
C THR A 113 8.69 -0.17 -15.25
N ARG A 114 7.52 -0.56 -14.70
CA ARG A 114 7.34 -1.70 -13.80
C ARG A 114 8.23 -1.63 -12.57
N GLN A 115 8.29 -0.43 -11.98
CA GLN A 115 9.11 -0.15 -10.81
C GLN A 115 8.24 0.34 -9.65
N LEU A 116 8.57 -0.12 -8.45
CA LEU A 116 8.05 0.46 -7.22
C LEU A 116 8.93 1.65 -6.83
N ILE A 117 8.34 2.83 -6.81
CA ILE A 117 8.94 4.05 -6.29
C ILE A 117 8.67 4.11 -4.79
N ILE A 118 9.70 4.45 -4.03
CA ILE A 118 9.71 4.39 -2.57
C ILE A 118 10.18 5.73 -2.02
N ALA A 119 9.36 6.36 -1.19
CA ALA A 119 9.74 7.48 -0.34
C ALA A 119 10.18 6.92 1.02
N ASP A 120 11.50 6.92 1.27
CA ASP A 120 12.06 6.57 2.57
C ASP A 120 12.36 7.83 3.36
N ALA A 121 11.91 7.87 4.62
CA ALA A 121 12.03 9.04 5.49
C ALA A 121 13.48 9.55 5.62
N TYR A 122 14.47 8.65 5.56
CA TYR A 122 15.87 8.98 5.81
C TYR A 122 16.76 8.87 4.56
N LEU A 123 16.30 8.14 3.56
CA LEU A 123 17.13 7.79 2.38
C LEU A 123 16.67 8.48 1.09
N GLY A 124 15.61 9.28 1.16
CA GLY A 124 15.09 10.02 0.02
C GLY A 124 14.18 9.17 -0.88
N LEU A 125 14.24 9.45 -2.17
CA LEU A 125 13.48 8.72 -3.18
C LEU A 125 14.30 7.53 -3.71
N LEU A 126 13.72 6.33 -3.67
CA LEU A 126 14.33 5.08 -4.11
C LEU A 126 13.43 4.37 -5.14
N THR A 127 13.97 3.35 -5.79
CA THR A 127 13.24 2.47 -6.72
C THR A 127 13.59 1.00 -6.53
N SER A 128 12.62 0.11 -6.72
CA SER A 128 12.81 -1.34 -6.79
C SER A 128 12.11 -1.91 -8.02
N GLY A 129 12.84 -2.73 -8.80
CA GLY A 129 12.27 -3.46 -9.93
C GLY A 129 11.49 -4.72 -9.49
N PRO A 130 10.97 -5.51 -10.45
CA PRO A 130 10.13 -6.68 -10.18
C PRO A 130 10.80 -7.79 -9.35
N ASP A 131 12.13 -7.91 -9.43
CA ASP A 131 12.90 -8.91 -8.68
C ASP A 131 12.99 -8.60 -7.17
N GLY A 132 12.56 -7.41 -6.74
CA GLY A 132 12.73 -6.94 -5.37
C GLY A 132 14.21 -6.78 -4.98
N ARG A 133 14.51 -6.90 -3.68
CA ARG A 133 15.83 -6.80 -3.01
C ARG A 133 16.18 -5.37 -2.53
N LEU A 134 17.44 -4.96 -2.69
CA LEU A 134 17.90 -3.65 -2.27
C LEU A 134 17.33 -2.58 -3.22
N ALA A 135 16.58 -1.64 -2.67
CA ALA A 135 16.10 -0.47 -3.41
C ALA A 135 17.28 0.44 -3.78
N LYS A 136 17.23 1.02 -4.97
CA LYS A 136 18.28 1.88 -5.52
C LYS A 136 17.90 3.35 -5.35
N PRO A 137 18.83 4.24 -5.00
CA PRO A 137 18.55 5.68 -4.96
C PRO A 137 18.13 6.24 -6.32
N LEU A 138 17.07 7.05 -6.33
CA LEU A 138 16.65 7.89 -7.44
C LEU A 138 17.05 9.35 -7.21
N ALA A 139 16.77 9.89 -6.02
CA ALA A 139 17.10 11.26 -5.65
C ALA A 139 17.21 11.40 -4.12
N THR A 140 18.21 12.13 -3.65
CA THR A 140 18.43 12.43 -2.22
C THR A 140 18.42 13.92 -1.91
N ALA A 141 18.30 14.76 -2.94
CA ALA A 141 18.32 16.21 -2.85
C ALA A 141 17.65 16.84 -4.08
N ALA A 142 17.19 18.08 -3.93
CA ALA A 142 16.77 18.95 -5.03
C ALA A 142 17.45 20.31 -4.88
N GLU A 143 17.96 20.87 -5.98
CA GLU A 143 18.61 22.20 -5.97
C GLU A 143 19.75 22.33 -4.96
N GLY A 144 20.45 21.22 -4.67
CA GLY A 144 21.53 21.17 -3.68
C GLY A 144 21.06 21.07 -2.22
N VAL A 145 19.75 21.05 -1.96
CA VAL A 145 19.16 20.89 -0.62
C VAL A 145 18.80 19.42 -0.40
N PRO A 146 19.41 18.74 0.59
CA PRO A 146 19.09 17.35 0.92
C PRO A 146 17.64 17.19 1.39
N PHE A 147 17.03 16.05 1.06
CA PHE A 147 15.76 15.66 1.64
C PHE A 147 15.96 15.28 3.12
N VAL A 148 15.04 15.73 3.98
CA VAL A 148 15.12 15.53 5.44
C VAL A 148 14.08 14.54 5.98
N ALA A 149 12.96 14.37 5.26
CA ALA A 149 11.85 13.50 5.64
C ALA A 149 10.95 13.22 4.42
N THR A 150 11.39 12.36 3.49
CA THR A 150 10.54 12.00 2.33
C THR A 150 9.40 11.09 2.81
N ASN A 151 8.16 11.55 2.67
CA ASN A 151 6.99 10.86 3.21
C ASN A 151 6.13 10.22 2.11
N ALA A 152 5.52 11.01 1.23
CA ALA A 152 4.61 10.51 0.20
C ALA A 152 5.28 10.47 -1.18
N VAL A 153 4.76 9.64 -2.07
CA VAL A 153 5.11 9.65 -3.49
C VAL A 153 3.93 9.20 -4.31
N ASP A 154 3.75 9.79 -5.49
CA ASP A 154 2.80 9.35 -6.51
C ASP A 154 3.45 9.39 -7.90
N VAL A 155 2.89 8.64 -8.84
CA VAL A 155 3.36 8.54 -10.22
C VAL A 155 2.21 8.82 -11.16
N ASP A 156 2.39 9.80 -12.06
CA ASP A 156 1.46 9.97 -13.18
C ASP A 156 1.55 8.74 -14.09
N PRO A 157 0.48 7.94 -14.23
CA PRO A 157 0.51 6.69 -14.97
C PRO A 157 0.67 6.88 -16.49
N LEU A 158 0.46 8.09 -17.02
CA LEU A 158 0.58 8.40 -18.44
C LEU A 158 1.98 8.87 -18.82
N SER A 159 2.57 9.76 -18.02
CA SER A 159 3.91 10.31 -18.30
C SER A 159 5.03 9.55 -17.60
N GLY A 160 4.73 8.86 -16.49
CA GLY A 160 5.72 8.27 -15.61
C GLY A 160 6.43 9.28 -14.70
N ASN A 161 5.99 10.54 -14.70
CA ASN A 161 6.53 11.58 -13.81
C ASN A 161 6.24 11.22 -12.35
N ILE A 162 7.23 11.46 -11.49
CA ILE A 162 7.19 11.15 -10.06
C ILE A 162 6.99 12.47 -9.29
N TYR A 163 6.07 12.47 -8.34
CA TYR A 163 5.78 13.59 -7.44
C TYR A 163 5.94 13.12 -6.00
N CYS A 164 6.68 13.88 -5.18
CA CYS A 164 6.98 13.54 -3.79
C CYS A 164 7.05 14.80 -2.92
#